data_AF-A0A813EEK9-F1
#
_entry.id   AF-A0A813EEK9-F1
#
_cell.length_a   1.000
_cell.length_b   1.000
_cell.length_c   1.000
_cell.angle_alpha   90.00
_cell.angle_beta   90.00
_cell.angle_gamma   90.00
#
_symmetry.space_group_name_H-M   'P 1'
#
loop_
_entity.id
_entity.type
_entity.pdbx_description
1 polymer ?
#
loop_
_entity_poly.entity_id
_entity_poly.type
_entity_poly.pdbx_seq_one_letter_code
_entity_poly.pdbx_strand_id
1 'polypeptide(L)'
;MVHRLDVGTSGPLLVARTVEAWNWAKDRIYKRDQLRDYVALVHGSFKSRNAEGGEGLEERGVVLANIDDAGYTKYSRVEISEAAGESATTFYEALAEYQSESGRDRYTLVHLRLETGRTHQIRVHMEHLQRPLVGDRTYGSKARNTWLQCERPFLHKVRFVFATFPSADPVVVWSPLTMAPDLCDVLRKLRLVNGIDIMNCGAAEELCLRSSHGSHY
;
A
#
# COMPACT_ATOMS: atom_id res chain seq x y z
N MET A 1 -10.58 18.09 -7.20
CA MET A 1 -9.80 17.02 -6.53
C MET A 1 -8.40 17.00 -7.15
N VAL A 2 -7.34 16.93 -6.33
CA VAL A 2 -5.94 17.09 -6.79
C VAL A 2 -5.30 15.73 -7.11
N HIS A 3 -5.50 14.74 -6.24
CA HIS A 3 -5.24 13.33 -6.52
C HIS A 3 -6.43 12.50 -6.02
N ARG A 4 -6.48 11.22 -6.41
CA ARG A 4 -7.52 10.27 -5.95
C ARG A 4 -6.95 9.28 -4.93
N LEU A 5 -7.85 8.62 -4.22
CA LEU A 5 -7.64 7.33 -3.58
C LEU A 5 -8.56 6.32 -4.29
N ASP A 6 -8.13 5.07 -4.39
CA ASP A 6 -8.99 4.03 -4.92
C ASP A 6 -10.14 3.73 -3.97
N VAL A 7 -11.28 3.30 -4.50
CA VAL A 7 -12.43 2.91 -3.70
C VAL A 7 -12.02 1.83 -2.69
N GLY A 8 -12.35 2.04 -1.42
CA GLY A 8 -11.97 1.14 -0.32
C GLY A 8 -10.56 1.38 0.24
N THR A 9 -9.79 2.33 -0.31
CA THR A 9 -8.52 2.77 0.31
C THR A 9 -8.79 3.92 1.28
N SER A 10 -8.24 3.83 2.48
CA SER A 10 -8.36 4.88 3.52
C SER A 10 -7.08 5.70 3.66
N GLY A 11 -7.14 6.82 4.38
CA GLY A 11 -6.00 7.72 4.63
C GLY A 11 -6.15 9.10 3.99
N PRO A 12 -5.09 9.95 3.98
CA PRO A 12 -5.22 11.35 3.64
C PRO A 12 -5.42 11.60 2.15
N LEU A 13 -6.23 12.63 1.88
CA LEU A 13 -6.58 13.13 0.55
C LEU A 13 -6.34 14.65 0.51
N LEU A 14 -5.58 15.11 -0.48
CA LEU A 14 -5.37 16.54 -0.72
C LEU A 14 -6.46 17.10 -1.62
N VAL A 15 -7.09 18.17 -1.14
CA VAL A 15 -8.13 18.91 -1.84
C VAL A 15 -7.73 20.37 -1.94
N ALA A 16 -7.55 20.85 -3.18
CA ALA A 16 -7.38 22.28 -3.43
C ALA A 16 -8.73 23.01 -3.27
N ARG A 17 -8.70 24.14 -2.56
CA ARG A 17 -9.87 25.01 -2.34
C ARG A 17 -10.00 26.12 -3.38
N THR A 18 -8.95 26.40 -4.15
CA THR A 18 -8.94 27.40 -5.22
C THR A 18 -8.38 26.80 -6.52
N VAL A 19 -8.64 27.45 -7.65
CA VAL A 19 -8.19 27.01 -8.97
C VAL A 19 -6.67 27.10 -9.11
N GLU A 20 -6.06 28.14 -8.53
CA GLU A 20 -4.62 28.37 -8.51
C GLU A 20 -3.89 27.26 -7.75
N ALA A 21 -4.38 26.94 -6.54
CA ALA A 21 -3.85 25.85 -5.74
C ALA A 21 -4.04 24.49 -6.45
N TRP A 22 -5.15 24.31 -7.17
CA TRP A 22 -5.40 23.09 -7.95
C TRP A 22 -4.42 22.93 -9.10
N ASN A 23 -4.22 23.98 -9.91
CA ASN A 23 -3.26 23.97 -11.01
C ASN A 23 -1.83 23.74 -10.51
N TRP A 24 -1.46 24.40 -9.43
CA TRP A 24 -0.15 24.26 -8.80
C TRP A 24 0.08 22.83 -8.28
N ALA A 25 -0.88 22.27 -7.57
CA ALA A 25 -0.72 20.93 -6.99
C ALA A 25 -0.75 19.83 -8.07
N LYS A 26 -1.46 20.04 -9.18
CA LYS A 26 -1.46 19.14 -10.34
C LYS A 26 -0.07 19.04 -10.99
N ASP A 27 0.63 20.16 -11.15
CA ASP A 27 2.00 20.21 -11.68
C ASP A 27 2.98 19.44 -10.78
N ARG A 28 2.84 19.57 -9.45
CA ARG A 28 3.65 18.84 -8.47
C ARG A 28 3.44 17.32 -8.53
N ILE A 29 2.20 16.88 -8.71
CA ILE A 29 1.89 15.46 -8.94
C ILE A 29 2.59 14.95 -10.19
N TYR A 30 2.52 15.70 -11.30
CA TYR A 30 3.18 15.33 -12.54
C TYR A 30 4.71 15.22 -12.36
N LYS A 31 5.30 16.15 -11.61
CA LYS A 31 6.72 16.15 -11.24
C LYS A 31 7.10 15.12 -10.17
N ARG A 32 6.15 14.31 -9.68
CA ARG A 32 6.35 13.31 -8.61
C ARG A 32 6.89 13.93 -7.30
N ASP A 33 6.58 15.19 -7.07
CA ASP A 33 7.03 15.99 -5.91
C ASP A 33 6.13 15.75 -4.69
N GLN A 34 5.96 14.47 -4.35
CA GLN A 34 5.16 14.01 -3.23
C GLN A 34 5.60 12.62 -2.78
N LEU A 35 5.64 12.40 -1.46
CA LEU A 35 5.84 11.07 -0.87
C LEU A 35 4.50 10.50 -0.44
N ARG A 36 4.23 9.26 -0.83
CA ARG A 36 3.00 8.54 -0.49
C ARG A 36 3.40 7.18 0.06
N ASP A 37 3.22 7.02 1.37
CA ASP A 37 3.44 5.75 2.04
C ASP A 37 2.12 5.13 2.48
N TYR A 38 2.05 3.82 2.33
CA TYR A 38 0.89 3.00 2.61
C TYR A 38 1.27 1.83 3.49
N VAL A 39 0.30 1.30 4.20
CA VAL A 39 0.36 -0.03 4.82
C VAL A 39 -0.72 -0.89 4.21
N ALA A 40 -0.36 -2.13 3.92
CA ALA A 40 -1.28 -3.15 3.42
C ALA A 40 -1.08 -4.48 4.13
N LEU A 41 -2.16 -5.23 4.31
CA LEU A 41 -2.07 -6.64 4.69
C LEU A 41 -2.23 -7.48 3.43
N VAL A 42 -1.25 -8.32 3.14
CA VAL A 42 -1.24 -9.19 1.96
C VAL A 42 -1.24 -10.66 2.36
N HIS A 43 -1.72 -11.51 1.45
CA HIS A 43 -1.62 -12.95 1.59
C HIS A 43 -0.19 -13.46 1.44
N GLY A 44 0.16 -14.50 2.17
CA GLY A 44 1.44 -15.18 2.08
C GLY A 44 2.51 -14.59 2.99
N SER A 45 3.71 -15.15 2.89
CA SER A 45 4.90 -14.75 3.65
C SER A 45 6.00 -14.27 2.68
N PHE A 46 6.88 -13.42 3.21
CA PHE A 46 8.07 -12.87 2.55
C PHE A 46 9.33 -13.58 3.09
N LYS A 47 9.22 -14.83 3.56
CA LYS A 47 10.37 -15.60 4.02
C LYS A 47 11.38 -15.80 2.90
N SER A 48 12.66 -15.69 3.25
CA SER A 48 13.79 -15.84 2.34
C SER A 48 13.77 -17.16 1.56
N ARG A 49 14.20 -17.08 0.30
CA ARG A 49 14.38 -18.17 -0.69
C ARG A 49 15.20 -19.38 -0.20
N ASN A 50 15.83 -19.28 0.97
CA ASN A 50 16.73 -20.28 1.56
C ASN A 50 16.04 -21.26 2.52
N ALA A 51 14.73 -21.13 2.77
CA ALA A 51 13.96 -22.22 3.37
C ALA A 51 13.70 -23.28 2.30
N GLU A 52 14.34 -24.45 2.42
CA GLU A 52 14.27 -25.58 1.47
C GLU A 52 12.87 -25.72 0.82
N GLY A 53 12.77 -25.37 -0.47
CA GLY A 53 11.57 -25.52 -1.30
C GLY A 53 10.59 -24.35 -1.35
N GLY A 54 10.87 -23.19 -0.75
CA GLY A 54 9.94 -22.04 -0.71
C GLY A 54 10.10 -21.01 -1.84
N GLU A 55 9.02 -20.72 -2.57
CA GLU A 55 8.84 -19.51 -3.41
C GLU A 55 8.72 -18.24 -2.54
N GLY A 56 9.79 -17.94 -1.80
CA GLY A 56 9.90 -16.82 -0.89
C GLY A 56 10.24 -15.50 -1.59
N LEU A 57 9.58 -14.40 -1.20
CA LEU A 57 9.95 -13.04 -1.63
C LEU A 57 11.01 -12.45 -0.69
N GLU A 58 11.82 -11.49 -1.12
CA GLU A 58 12.69 -10.75 -0.21
C GLU A 58 11.87 -9.85 0.72
N GLU A 59 12.35 -9.60 1.96
CA GLU A 59 11.63 -8.75 2.92
C GLU A 59 11.52 -7.29 2.46
N ARG A 60 12.44 -6.81 1.61
CA ARG A 60 12.43 -5.49 1.01
C ARG A 60 12.69 -5.59 -0.48
N GLY A 61 12.04 -4.76 -1.27
CA GLY A 61 12.28 -4.74 -2.70
C GLY A 61 11.52 -3.67 -3.44
N VAL A 62 11.61 -3.74 -4.77
CA VAL A 62 10.94 -2.85 -5.71
C VAL A 62 10.17 -3.67 -6.73
N VAL A 63 8.95 -3.23 -7.05
CA VAL A 63 8.18 -3.73 -8.17
C VAL A 63 8.25 -2.68 -9.28
N LEU A 64 8.94 -3.04 -10.37
CA LEU A 64 9.05 -2.27 -11.60
C LEU A 64 8.24 -3.02 -12.67
N ALA A 65 6.97 -2.65 -12.83
CA ALA A 65 6.06 -3.31 -13.75
C ALA A 65 5.12 -2.30 -14.39
N ASN A 66 4.97 -2.35 -15.71
CA ASN A 66 4.12 -1.42 -16.44
C ASN A 66 2.64 -1.75 -16.23
N ILE A 67 1.79 -0.72 -16.08
CA ILE A 67 0.35 -0.88 -15.85
C ILE A 67 -0.43 -0.35 -17.04
N ASP A 68 -1.28 -1.20 -17.62
CA ASP A 68 -2.26 -0.85 -18.63
C ASP A 68 -3.65 -0.70 -18.00
N ASP A 69 -4.27 0.47 -18.18
CA ASP A 69 -5.58 0.82 -17.63
C ASP A 69 -6.72 0.78 -18.66
N ALA A 70 -6.48 0.32 -19.89
CA ALA A 70 -7.49 0.24 -20.95
C ALA A 70 -8.74 -0.57 -20.53
N GLY A 71 -8.56 -1.59 -19.69
CA GLY A 71 -9.65 -2.41 -19.14
C GLY A 71 -10.46 -1.77 -18.02
N TYR A 72 -10.00 -0.64 -17.46
CA TYR A 72 -10.53 -0.11 -16.19
C TYR A 72 -12.00 0.30 -16.28
N THR A 73 -12.40 0.98 -17.35
CA THR A 73 -13.77 1.48 -17.50
C THR A 73 -14.80 0.35 -17.61
N LYS A 74 -14.42 -0.79 -18.18
CA LYS A 74 -15.30 -1.95 -18.39
C LYS A 74 -15.29 -2.94 -17.24
N TYR A 75 -14.11 -3.19 -16.65
CA TYR A 75 -13.92 -4.26 -15.67
C TYR A 75 -13.56 -3.75 -14.27
N SER A 76 -13.42 -2.43 -14.08
CA SER A 76 -12.89 -1.82 -12.85
C SER A 76 -11.56 -2.43 -12.42
N ARG A 77 -10.74 -2.80 -13.40
CA ARG A 77 -9.47 -3.52 -13.24
C ARG A 77 -8.45 -3.03 -14.26
N VAL A 78 -7.20 -2.98 -13.82
CA VAL A 78 -5.99 -2.73 -14.64
C VAL A 78 -5.12 -3.98 -14.63
N GLU A 79 -4.18 -4.07 -15.56
CA GLU A 79 -3.33 -5.25 -15.75
C GLU A 79 -1.85 -4.87 -15.89
N ILE A 80 -0.96 -5.81 -15.58
CA ILE A 80 0.47 -5.66 -15.89
C ILE A 80 0.69 -5.94 -17.37
N SER A 81 1.30 -5.01 -18.10
CA SER A 81 1.54 -5.15 -19.53
C SER A 81 2.80 -4.39 -19.93
N GLU A 82 3.85 -5.11 -20.33
CA GLU A 82 5.08 -4.50 -20.84
C GLU A 82 4.86 -3.77 -22.18
N ALA A 83 3.96 -4.29 -23.03
CA ALA A 83 3.75 -3.78 -24.38
C ALA A 83 2.87 -2.53 -24.44
N ALA A 84 1.87 -2.44 -23.56
CA ALA A 84 0.83 -1.39 -23.60
C ALA A 84 0.76 -0.57 -22.30
N GLY A 85 1.41 -1.00 -21.23
CA GLY A 85 1.34 -0.34 -19.94
C GLY A 85 2.29 0.84 -19.80
N GLU A 86 1.95 1.76 -18.90
CA GLU A 86 2.83 2.84 -18.49
C GLU A 86 3.66 2.46 -17.26
N SER A 87 4.90 2.96 -17.19
CA SER A 87 5.80 2.69 -16.08
C SER A 87 5.18 2.99 -14.71
N ALA A 88 5.33 2.02 -13.81
CA ALA A 88 4.91 2.11 -12.43
C ALA A 88 5.96 1.48 -11.49
N THR A 89 6.26 2.21 -10.41
CA THR A 89 7.26 1.82 -9.41
C THR A 89 6.63 1.83 -8.02
N THR A 90 6.73 0.70 -7.33
CA THR A 90 6.30 0.54 -5.93
C THR A 90 7.42 -0.11 -5.12
N PHE A 91 7.92 0.58 -4.11
CA PHE A 91 8.82 0.00 -3.12
C PHE A 91 8.03 -0.66 -2.01
N TYR A 92 8.53 -1.77 -1.47
CA TYR A 92 7.88 -2.47 -0.37
C TYR A 92 8.88 -2.93 0.70
N GLU A 93 8.37 -3.04 1.93
CA GLU A 93 9.08 -3.59 3.08
C GLU A 93 8.09 -4.39 3.94
N ALA A 94 8.38 -5.67 4.19
CA ALA A 94 7.66 -6.51 5.12
C ALA A 94 7.91 -6.00 6.55
N LEU A 95 6.83 -5.67 7.27
CA LEU A 95 6.87 -5.13 8.63
C LEU A 95 6.63 -6.20 9.68
N ALA A 96 5.69 -7.10 9.41
CA ALA A 96 5.26 -8.12 10.35
C ALA A 96 4.62 -9.32 9.64
N GLU A 97 4.85 -10.50 10.18
CA GLU A 97 4.21 -11.74 9.75
C GLU A 97 3.10 -12.11 10.71
N TYR A 98 1.96 -12.49 10.15
CA TYR A 98 0.78 -12.92 10.86
C TYR A 98 0.33 -14.30 10.38
N GLN A 99 -0.41 -15.00 11.21
CA GLN A 99 -1.06 -16.26 10.84
C GLN A 99 -2.47 -16.37 11.39
N SER A 100 -3.31 -17.17 10.72
CA SER A 100 -4.59 -17.56 11.28
C SER A 100 -4.40 -18.38 12.56
N GLU A 101 -5.43 -18.46 13.40
CA GLU A 101 -5.38 -19.24 14.64
C GLU A 101 -5.02 -20.71 14.39
N SER A 102 -5.52 -21.28 13.29
CA SER A 102 -5.18 -22.63 12.83
C SER A 102 -3.72 -22.81 12.37
N GLY A 103 -2.99 -21.71 12.13
CA GLY A 103 -1.65 -21.70 11.57
C GLY A 103 -1.55 -22.04 10.08
N ARG A 104 -2.67 -22.33 9.41
CA ARG A 104 -2.71 -22.73 7.99
C ARG A 104 -2.49 -21.56 7.03
N ASP A 105 -3.02 -20.39 7.38
CA ASP A 105 -2.93 -19.20 6.53
C ASP A 105 -1.88 -18.25 7.07
N ARG A 106 -1.08 -17.70 6.17
CA ARG A 106 -0.07 -16.68 6.47
C ARG A 106 -0.40 -15.37 5.79
N TYR A 107 -0.06 -14.29 6.46
CA TYR A 107 -0.24 -12.93 6.00
C TYR A 107 0.98 -12.11 6.35
N THR A 108 1.24 -11.08 5.57
CA THR A 108 2.33 -10.13 5.82
C THR A 108 1.77 -8.73 5.81
N LEU A 109 2.08 -7.96 6.85
CA LEU A 109 1.87 -6.53 6.86
C LEU A 109 3.05 -5.87 6.15
N VAL A 110 2.77 -5.05 5.15
CA VAL A 110 3.77 -4.49 4.26
C VAL A 110 3.64 -2.98 4.24
N HIS A 111 4.75 -2.27 4.41
CA HIS A 111 4.88 -0.85 4.10
C HIS A 111 5.16 -0.70 2.61
N LEU A 112 4.45 0.20 1.94
CA LEU A 112 4.65 0.48 0.52
C LEU A 112 4.87 1.96 0.27
N ARG A 113 5.87 2.29 -0.56
CA ARG A 113 6.09 3.65 -1.05
C ARG A 113 5.85 3.72 -2.55
N LEU A 114 5.04 4.70 -2.96
CA LEU A 114 4.76 4.96 -4.35
C LEU A 114 5.64 6.08 -4.90
N GLU A 115 6.40 5.78 -5.96
CA GLU A 115 7.04 6.82 -6.79
C GLU A 115 6.06 7.33 -7.85
N THR A 116 5.38 6.43 -8.54
CA THR A 116 4.30 6.72 -9.50
C THR A 116 2.92 6.70 -8.85
N GLY A 117 1.84 6.90 -9.62
CA GLY A 117 0.48 6.96 -9.07
C GLY A 117 -0.57 6.42 -10.04
N ARG A 118 -0.34 5.24 -10.61
CA ARG A 118 -1.27 4.60 -11.55
C ARG A 118 -2.52 4.07 -10.82
N THR A 119 -3.62 3.95 -11.56
CA THR A 119 -4.87 3.38 -11.04
C THR A 119 -4.61 1.98 -10.49
N HIS A 120 -5.08 1.67 -9.27
CA HIS A 120 -4.93 0.36 -8.63
C HIS A 120 -3.48 -0.15 -8.50
N GLN A 121 -2.47 0.73 -8.59
CA GLN A 121 -1.05 0.34 -8.69
C GLN A 121 -0.60 -0.64 -7.61
N ILE A 122 -0.85 -0.34 -6.33
CA ILE A 122 -0.47 -1.23 -5.22
C ILE A 122 -1.18 -2.58 -5.36
N ARG A 123 -2.47 -2.56 -5.71
CA ARG A 123 -3.32 -3.75 -5.76
C ARG A 123 -2.84 -4.73 -6.84
N VAL A 124 -2.59 -4.22 -8.06
CA VAL A 124 -2.11 -5.05 -9.17
C VAL A 124 -0.65 -5.45 -9.02
N HIS A 125 0.22 -4.61 -8.46
CA HIS A 125 1.62 -4.98 -8.19
C HIS A 125 1.71 -6.11 -7.15
N MET A 126 0.93 -6.02 -6.07
CA MET A 126 0.93 -7.06 -5.05
C MET A 126 0.33 -8.37 -5.57
N GLU A 127 -0.69 -8.32 -6.42
CA GLU A 127 -1.17 -9.50 -7.15
C GLU A 127 -0.10 -10.07 -8.10
N HIS A 128 0.63 -9.22 -8.82
CA HIS A 128 1.73 -9.62 -9.69
C HIS A 128 2.84 -10.37 -8.93
N LEU A 129 3.12 -9.96 -7.68
CA LEU A 129 4.01 -10.70 -6.77
C LEU A 129 3.36 -11.97 -6.16
N GLN A 130 2.15 -12.34 -6.59
CA GLN A 130 1.35 -13.43 -6.01
C GLN A 130 1.10 -13.26 -4.50
N ARG A 131 1.01 -12.00 -4.05
CA ARG A 131 0.72 -11.59 -2.67
C ARG A 131 -0.44 -10.58 -2.68
N PRO A 132 -1.64 -10.93 -3.20
CA PRO A 132 -2.74 -9.97 -3.29
C PRO A 132 -3.18 -9.48 -1.91
N LEU A 133 -3.77 -8.28 -1.88
CA LEU A 133 -4.26 -7.67 -0.65
C LEU A 133 -5.42 -8.47 -0.05
N VAL A 134 -5.45 -8.54 1.28
CA VAL A 134 -6.59 -9.07 2.03
C VAL A 134 -7.82 -8.19 1.79
N GLY A 135 -8.97 -8.81 1.59
CA GLY A 135 -10.24 -8.12 1.30
C GLY A 135 -10.35 -7.50 -0.10
N ASP A 136 -9.33 -7.66 -0.95
CA ASP A 136 -9.41 -7.22 -2.34
C ASP A 136 -10.23 -8.21 -3.19
N ARG A 137 -11.42 -7.78 -3.60
CA ARG A 137 -12.35 -8.62 -4.41
C ARG A 137 -12.03 -8.62 -5.91
N THR A 138 -11.18 -7.70 -6.37
CA THR A 138 -10.83 -7.55 -7.80
C THR A 138 -9.56 -8.31 -8.13
N TYR A 139 -8.55 -8.23 -7.24
CA TYR A 139 -7.23 -8.82 -7.43
C TYR A 139 -6.94 -9.99 -6.48
N GLY A 140 -7.76 -10.18 -5.45
CA GLY A 140 -7.70 -11.32 -4.55
C GLY A 140 -8.70 -12.41 -4.92
N SER A 141 -8.42 -13.63 -4.44
CA SER A 141 -9.39 -14.73 -4.58
C SER A 141 -10.56 -14.54 -3.61
N LYS A 142 -11.79 -14.61 -4.15
CA LYS A 142 -13.05 -14.54 -3.36
C LYS A 142 -13.12 -15.58 -2.24
N ALA A 143 -12.45 -16.73 -2.40
CA ALA A 143 -12.47 -17.82 -1.44
C ALA A 143 -11.54 -17.61 -0.23
N ARG A 144 -10.58 -16.67 -0.29
CA ARG A 144 -9.43 -16.65 0.63
C ARG A 144 -9.69 -16.03 2.02
N ASN A 145 -10.81 -15.36 2.31
CA ASN A 145 -10.93 -14.54 3.55
C ASN A 145 -12.34 -14.37 4.15
N THR A 146 -13.30 -15.28 3.90
CA THR A 146 -14.66 -15.09 4.47
C THR A 146 -14.67 -14.93 5.99
N TRP A 147 -13.74 -15.58 6.69
CA TRP A 147 -13.62 -15.52 8.16
C TRP A 147 -12.99 -14.23 8.70
N LEU A 148 -12.09 -13.57 7.95
CA LEU A 148 -11.50 -12.29 8.36
C LEU A 148 -12.51 -11.14 8.29
N GLN A 149 -13.55 -11.28 7.46
CA GLN A 149 -14.57 -10.25 7.23
C GLN A 149 -13.99 -8.89 6.80
N CYS A 150 -12.86 -8.92 6.07
CA CYS A 150 -12.28 -7.72 5.47
C CYS A 150 -13.06 -7.38 4.19
N GLU A 151 -13.93 -6.37 4.25
CA GLU A 151 -14.88 -6.07 3.18
C GLU A 151 -14.32 -5.21 2.04
N ARG A 152 -13.17 -4.60 2.27
CA ARG A 152 -12.44 -3.75 1.33
C ARG A 152 -10.97 -4.16 1.29
N PRO A 153 -10.19 -3.71 0.28
CA PRO A 153 -8.75 -3.91 0.29
C PRO A 153 -8.16 -3.38 1.60
N PHE A 154 -7.39 -4.21 2.30
CA PHE A 154 -6.59 -3.79 3.44
C PHE A 154 -5.45 -2.93 2.92
N LEU A 155 -5.77 -1.66 2.70
CA LEU A 155 -4.87 -0.63 2.21
C LEU A 155 -5.21 0.69 2.89
N HIS A 156 -4.20 1.29 3.51
CA HIS A 156 -4.30 2.56 4.21
C HIS A 156 -3.10 3.42 3.87
N LYS A 157 -3.32 4.65 3.40
CA LYS A 157 -2.24 5.62 3.24
C LYS A 157 -1.88 6.17 4.62
N VAL A 158 -0.69 5.83 5.10
CA VAL A 158 -0.23 6.20 6.45
C VAL A 158 0.49 7.55 6.48
N ARG A 159 1.13 7.92 5.38
CA ARG A 159 1.85 9.20 5.25
C ARG A 159 1.65 9.82 3.90
N PHE A 160 1.47 11.13 3.90
CA PHE A 160 1.48 11.94 2.71
C PHE A 160 2.33 13.20 2.92
N VAL A 161 3.36 13.37 2.11
CA VAL A 161 4.20 14.57 2.10
C VAL A 161 4.01 15.29 0.79
N PHE A 162 3.73 16.59 0.86
CA PHE A 162 3.55 17.46 -0.29
C PHE A 162 3.96 18.88 0.07
N ALA A 163 4.37 19.66 -0.93
CA ALA A 163 4.66 21.08 -0.76
C ALA A 163 3.35 21.91 -0.74
N THR A 164 3.32 23.02 -0.03
CA THR A 164 2.14 23.89 0.10
C THR A 164 2.10 24.99 -0.96
N PHE A 165 0.89 25.41 -1.33
CA PHE A 165 0.70 26.60 -2.17
C PHE A 165 0.51 27.85 -1.30
N PRO A 166 1.14 29.00 -1.61
CA PRO A 166 2.12 29.20 -2.68
C PRO A 166 3.59 29.03 -2.25
N SER A 167 3.86 28.90 -0.94
CA SER A 167 5.22 28.99 -0.38
C SER A 167 6.15 27.82 -0.71
N ALA A 168 5.60 26.70 -1.19
CA ALA A 168 6.30 25.44 -1.43
C ALA A 168 6.89 24.79 -0.17
N ASP A 169 6.47 25.20 1.03
CA ASP A 169 6.93 24.58 2.26
C ASP A 169 6.41 23.13 2.35
N PRO A 170 7.26 22.15 2.72
CA PRO A 170 6.83 20.78 2.85
C PRO A 170 5.90 20.61 4.05
N VAL A 171 4.77 19.96 3.82
CA VAL A 171 3.84 19.52 4.87
C VAL A 171 3.81 18.00 4.89
N VAL A 172 3.92 17.45 6.10
CA VAL A 172 3.77 16.02 6.37
C VAL A 172 2.42 15.79 7.04
N VAL A 173 1.59 14.96 6.43
CA VAL A 173 0.32 14.51 6.99
C VAL A 173 0.43 13.04 7.35
N TRP A 174 0.16 12.75 8.61
CA TRP A 174 0.09 11.40 9.16
C TRP A 174 -1.35 10.96 9.35
N SER A 175 -1.61 9.69 9.04
CA SER A 175 -2.86 9.00 9.31
C SER A 175 -2.48 7.61 9.82
N PRO A 176 -2.33 7.41 11.13
CA PRO A 176 -1.95 6.11 11.66
C PRO A 176 -3.03 5.06 11.33
N LEU A 177 -2.64 3.78 11.23
CA LEU A 177 -3.58 2.70 10.90
C LEU A 177 -4.76 2.63 11.88
N THR A 178 -4.58 3.09 13.12
CA THR A 178 -5.65 3.22 14.13
C THR A 178 -6.81 4.12 13.70
N MET A 179 -6.62 4.99 12.70
CA MET A 179 -7.71 5.75 12.06
C MET A 179 -8.56 4.91 11.10
N ALA A 180 -8.19 3.67 10.82
CA ALA A 180 -8.96 2.68 10.07
C ALA A 180 -9.32 1.50 10.98
N PRO A 181 -10.29 1.68 11.91
CA PRO A 181 -10.60 0.69 12.95
C PRO A 181 -11.03 -0.67 12.38
N ASP A 182 -11.68 -0.68 11.22
CA ASP A 182 -12.08 -1.89 10.51
C ASP A 182 -10.89 -2.75 10.07
N LEU A 183 -9.77 -2.13 9.68
CA LEU A 183 -8.53 -2.85 9.36
C LEU A 183 -7.81 -3.31 10.62
N CYS A 184 -7.83 -2.51 11.67
CA CYS A 184 -7.32 -2.92 12.98
C CYS A 184 -8.05 -4.16 13.51
N ASP A 185 -9.37 -4.24 13.33
CA ASP A 185 -10.17 -5.41 13.72
C ASP A 185 -9.76 -6.68 12.96
N VAL A 186 -9.37 -6.55 11.68
CA VAL A 186 -8.83 -7.66 10.90
C VAL A 186 -7.50 -8.16 11.50
N LEU A 187 -6.58 -7.25 11.87
CA LEU A 187 -5.31 -7.64 12.49
C LEU A 187 -5.49 -8.32 13.85
N ARG A 188 -6.46 -7.88 14.66
CA ARG A 188 -6.75 -8.49 15.97
C ARG A 188 -7.20 -9.95 15.89
N LYS A 189 -7.75 -10.37 14.75
CA LYS A 189 -8.14 -11.77 14.49
C LYS A 189 -6.95 -12.66 14.13
N LEU A 190 -5.77 -12.08 13.92
CA LEU A 190 -4.56 -12.78 13.51
C LEU A 190 -3.55 -12.84 14.65
N ARG A 191 -2.80 -13.94 14.70
CA ARG A 191 -1.67 -14.09 15.62
C ARG A 191 -0.41 -13.52 14.98
N LEU A 192 0.21 -12.54 15.62
CA LEU A 192 1.54 -12.06 15.26
C LEU A 192 2.57 -13.18 15.44
N VAL A 193 3.39 -13.40 14.42
CA VAL A 193 4.44 -14.43 14.38
C VAL A 193 5.82 -13.80 14.56
N ASN A 194 6.06 -12.72 13.85
CA ASN A 194 7.34 -12.03 13.79
C ASN A 194 7.14 -10.57 13.35
N GLY A 195 8.13 -9.72 13.63
CA GLY A 195 8.15 -8.32 13.21
C GLY A 195 7.46 -7.38 14.19
N ILE A 196 7.04 -6.22 13.69
CA ILE A 196 6.58 -5.10 14.52
C ILE A 196 5.11 -5.27 14.91
N ASP A 197 4.82 -5.25 16.22
CA ASP A 197 3.45 -5.17 16.71
C ASP A 197 2.93 -3.72 16.61
N ILE A 198 2.40 -3.38 15.44
CA ILE A 198 1.87 -2.04 15.16
C ILE A 198 0.56 -1.73 15.92
N MET A 199 -0.06 -2.72 16.57
CA MET A 199 -1.32 -2.55 17.30
C MET A 199 -1.10 -2.18 18.76
N ASN A 200 -0.01 -2.67 19.37
CA ASN A 200 0.32 -2.43 20.77
C ASN A 200 1.50 -1.49 20.99
N CYS A 201 2.34 -1.28 19.98
CA CYS A 201 3.33 -0.22 20.07
C CYS A 201 2.64 1.13 19.79
N GLY A 202 3.17 2.21 20.37
CA GLY A 202 3.03 3.56 19.79
C GLY A 202 3.63 3.68 18.38
N ALA A 203 3.94 2.55 17.71
CA ALA A 203 4.70 2.38 16.48
C ALA A 203 4.04 2.91 15.22
N ALA A 204 2.85 3.52 15.32
CA ALA A 204 2.49 4.54 14.35
C ALA A 204 3.68 5.50 14.14
N GLU A 205 4.29 5.98 15.23
CA GLU A 205 5.50 6.82 15.22
C GLU A 205 6.80 6.08 14.88
N GLU A 206 6.90 4.77 15.12
CA GLU A 206 8.13 4.02 14.88
C GLU A 206 8.28 3.59 13.41
N LEU A 207 7.16 3.30 12.73
CA LEU A 207 7.08 3.34 11.26
C LEU A 207 7.39 4.74 10.73
N CYS A 208 7.05 5.80 11.47
CA CYS A 208 7.44 7.16 11.11
C CYS A 208 8.96 7.38 11.15
N LEU A 209 9.69 6.74 12.07
CA LEU A 209 11.13 6.95 12.31
C LEU A 209 12.06 6.08 11.46
N ARG A 210 11.66 4.85 11.10
CA ARG A 210 12.51 4.00 10.24
C ARG A 210 12.61 4.51 8.80
N SER A 211 11.60 5.25 8.34
CA SER A 211 11.58 5.83 7.00
C SER A 211 12.36 7.15 6.87
N SER A 212 12.85 7.75 7.96
CA SER A 212 13.72 8.94 7.96
C SER A 212 15.21 8.61 7.98
N HIS A 213 15.60 7.36 8.27
CA HIS A 213 17.00 6.92 8.35
C HIS A 213 17.47 6.14 7.10
N GLY A 214 16.62 6.01 6.08
CA GLY A 214 16.97 5.38 4.80
C GLY A 214 16.95 6.38 3.65
N SER A 215 17.83 7.38 3.70
CA SER A 215 18.35 7.97 2.46
C SER A 215 19.24 6.90 1.83
N HIS A 216 19.16 6.74 0.50
CA HIS A 216 19.75 5.66 -0.31
C HIS A 216 18.84 4.44 -0.53
N TYR A 217 17.82 4.66 -1.36
CA TYR A 217 17.55 3.76 -2.48
C TYR A 217 17.78 4.54 -3.77
#